data_AF-A0A8K0U4I7-F1
#
_entry.id   AF-A0A8K0U4I7-F1
#
_cell.length_a   1.000
_cell.length_b   1.000
_cell.length_c   1.000
_cell.angle_alpha   90.00
_cell.angle_beta   90.00
_cell.angle_gamma   90.00
#
_symmetry.space_group_name_H-M   'P 1'
#
loop_
_entity.id
_entity.type
_entity.pdbx_description
1 polymer ?
#
loop_
_entity_poly.entity_id
_entity_poly.type
_entity_poly.pdbx_seq_one_letter_code
_entity_poly.pdbx_strand_id
1 'polypeptide(L)'
;MILHFSLSLLLVACANAAVLYHQGFNETSVHLAVSPHCGPLAGNVSDVNAGLNLAQYKTIVSFGDSYTDGGRHDGGPLAPAVVIPPDPFAGGRSTNGKLWVEHLAYDIGATLMDYAWSSAVTNITLWPDNPYPRDFIMQTTTFLGQSNDLDPETTLYTVFFGINDWEDSFIDGDHLPQAAQSLLGQMALLSQPPTNARNFLVTDVYGRGTHNAWGEAWLQSIFDGLIQFHSQTPRLNVAFANFATIWDGVLGSDPGYQAFGYVSTDACNPGPTTDGDCTDPDHYFYWFSGHPSRVTHRIMADYVKEVLGSCQVP
;
A
#
# COMPACT_ATOMS: atom_id res chain seq x y z
N MET A 1 -76.91 19.45 22.23
CA MET A 1 -76.47 18.15 22.76
C MET A 1 -75.50 17.55 21.75
N ILE A 2 -74.21 17.70 22.07
CA ILE A 2 -73.03 16.97 21.55
C ILE A 2 -72.79 17.01 20.02
N LEU A 3 -71.98 17.99 19.59
CA LEU A 3 -71.13 17.86 18.38
C LEU A 3 -69.84 17.15 18.79
N HIS A 4 -69.54 16.00 18.21
CA HIS A 4 -68.23 15.36 18.32
C HIS A 4 -67.26 15.98 17.32
N PHE A 5 -66.21 16.62 17.82
CA PHE A 5 -65.01 16.97 17.07
C PHE A 5 -64.13 15.71 16.95
N SER A 6 -63.97 15.21 15.73
CA SER A 6 -62.96 14.19 15.42
C SER A 6 -61.63 14.88 15.15
N LEU A 7 -60.66 14.70 16.03
CA LEU A 7 -59.29 15.18 15.89
C LEU A 7 -58.50 14.21 15.00
N SER A 8 -58.30 14.56 13.73
CA SER A 8 -57.45 13.80 12.81
C SER A 8 -55.98 14.13 13.08
N LEU A 9 -55.26 13.23 13.76
CA LEU A 9 -53.82 13.32 13.95
C LEU A 9 -53.12 12.86 12.66
N LEU A 10 -52.55 13.80 11.89
CA LEU A 10 -51.61 13.47 10.81
C LEU A 10 -50.29 12.98 11.43
N LEU A 11 -50.05 11.68 11.40
CA LEU A 11 -48.73 11.09 11.59
C LEU A 11 -47.95 11.24 10.28
N VAL A 12 -47.03 12.22 10.25
CA VAL A 12 -45.97 12.29 9.25
C VAL A 12 -45.01 11.14 9.54
N ALA A 13 -45.09 10.07 8.76
CA ALA A 13 -44.08 9.02 8.77
C ALA A 13 -42.83 9.55 8.07
N CYS A 14 -41.83 9.99 8.85
CA CYS A 14 -40.47 10.15 8.33
C CYS A 14 -39.97 8.77 7.90
N ALA A 15 -39.88 8.54 6.60
CA ALA A 15 -39.17 7.41 6.04
C ALA A 15 -37.67 7.64 6.31
N ASN A 16 -37.19 7.16 7.46
CA ASN A 16 -35.78 6.89 7.62
C ASN A 16 -35.43 5.80 6.59
N ALA A 17 -34.68 6.19 5.55
CA ALA A 17 -33.95 5.23 4.75
C ALA A 17 -32.97 4.53 5.70
N ALA A 18 -33.39 3.40 6.26
CA ALA A 18 -32.47 2.47 6.87
C ALA A 18 -31.50 2.06 5.76
N VAL A 19 -30.28 2.57 5.85
CA VAL A 19 -29.13 1.96 5.19
C VAL A 19 -29.17 0.50 5.66
N LEU A 20 -29.52 -0.39 4.73
CA LEU A 20 -29.40 -1.82 4.94
C LEU A 20 -27.91 -2.09 5.13
N TYR A 21 -27.46 -2.06 6.38
CA TYR A 21 -26.24 -2.72 6.79
C TYR A 21 -26.38 -4.16 6.30
N HIS A 22 -25.56 -4.53 5.33
CA HIS A 22 -25.47 -5.90 4.88
C HIS A 22 -24.84 -6.69 6.03
N GLN A 23 -25.68 -7.17 6.96
CA GLN A 23 -25.28 -8.12 7.97
C GLN A 23 -24.99 -9.45 7.26
N GLY A 24 -23.70 -9.71 7.13
CA GLY A 24 -23.11 -10.98 6.73
C GLY A 24 -21.68 -11.08 7.22
N PHE A 25 -21.40 -10.62 8.46
CA PHE A 25 -20.15 -10.93 9.13
C PHE A 25 -20.23 -12.37 9.63
N ASN A 26 -19.70 -13.28 8.83
CA ASN A 26 -19.29 -14.58 9.32
C ASN A 26 -18.01 -14.35 10.14
N GLU A 27 -17.88 -14.92 11.34
CA GLU A 27 -16.65 -14.86 12.16
C GLU A 27 -15.48 -15.66 11.54
N THR A 28 -15.34 -15.64 10.21
CA THR A 28 -14.46 -16.52 9.41
C THR A 28 -13.80 -15.79 8.23
N SER A 29 -13.62 -14.46 8.30
CA SER A 29 -12.90 -13.73 7.25
C SER A 29 -11.74 -12.95 7.86
N VAL A 30 -10.57 -13.07 7.24
CA VAL A 30 -9.40 -12.26 7.60
C VAL A 30 -9.74 -10.77 7.54
N HIS A 31 -9.33 -10.01 8.55
CA HIS A 31 -9.63 -8.58 8.71
C HIS A 31 -8.51 -7.86 9.48
N LEU A 32 -8.51 -6.52 9.45
CA LEU A 32 -7.62 -5.73 10.30
C LEU A 32 -7.98 -5.91 11.78
N ALA A 33 -7.00 -6.30 12.60
CA ALA A 33 -7.12 -6.34 14.06
C ALA A 33 -6.23 -5.29 14.76
N VAL A 34 -5.63 -4.39 13.99
CA VAL A 34 -4.84 -3.25 14.45
C VAL A 34 -5.40 -1.99 13.81
N SER A 35 -5.09 -0.83 14.40
CA SER A 35 -5.48 0.47 13.87
C SER A 35 -4.23 1.32 13.60
N PRO A 36 -4.31 2.26 12.65
CA PRO A 36 -3.21 3.19 12.39
C PRO A 36 -2.71 3.95 13.62
N HIS A 37 -1.40 4.14 13.70
CA HIS A 37 -0.76 5.00 14.70
C HIS A 37 -0.73 6.44 14.19
N CYS A 38 -1.89 7.09 14.15
CA CYS A 38 -2.00 8.46 13.67
C CYS A 38 -1.17 9.44 14.50
N GLY A 39 -0.46 10.35 13.83
CA GLY A 39 0.31 11.42 14.46
C GLY A 39 0.40 12.68 13.59
N PRO A 40 1.10 13.73 14.06
CA PRO A 40 1.32 14.92 13.26
C PRO A 40 2.32 14.64 12.13
N LEU A 41 2.24 15.39 11.03
CA LEU A 41 3.33 15.47 10.04
C LEU A 41 4.49 16.32 10.60
N ALA A 42 5.09 15.86 11.69
CA ALA A 42 6.23 16.47 12.38
C ALA A 42 6.85 15.48 13.37
N GLY A 43 8.16 15.61 13.62
CA GLY A 43 8.83 14.80 14.64
C GLY A 43 8.99 13.34 14.21
N ASN A 44 8.67 12.40 15.11
CA ASN A 44 8.85 10.98 14.85
C ASN A 44 7.84 10.45 13.83
N VAL A 45 8.24 9.39 13.12
CA VAL A 45 7.40 8.66 12.18
C VAL A 45 6.06 8.29 12.80
N SER A 46 4.97 8.55 12.06
CA SER A 46 3.60 8.14 12.39
C SER A 46 2.79 7.97 11.11
N ASP A 47 1.65 7.29 11.20
CA ASP A 47 0.71 7.27 10.08
C ASP A 47 0.09 8.65 9.90
N VAL A 48 0.02 9.14 8.66
CA VAL A 48 -0.43 10.51 8.39
C VAL A 48 -1.04 10.66 7.01
N ASN A 49 -2.02 11.55 6.90
CA ASN A 49 -2.60 12.02 5.65
C ASN A 49 -2.68 13.56 5.65
N ALA A 50 -1.77 14.20 4.93
CA ALA A 50 -1.67 15.64 4.75
C ALA A 50 -2.16 16.05 3.35
N GLY A 51 -3.47 15.91 3.12
CA GLY A 51 -4.16 16.46 1.95
C GLY A 51 -4.56 15.46 0.85
N LEU A 52 -4.36 14.15 1.03
CA LEU A 52 -4.88 13.17 0.06
C LEU A 52 -6.37 12.89 0.28
N ASN A 53 -7.12 12.88 -0.81
CA ASN A 53 -8.53 12.47 -0.82
C ASN A 53 -8.75 11.39 -1.88
N LEU A 54 -8.90 10.13 -1.45
CA LEU A 54 -9.06 8.99 -2.37
C LEU A 54 -10.20 9.15 -3.37
N ALA A 55 -11.28 9.82 -3.00
CA ALA A 55 -12.46 9.97 -3.86
C ALA A 55 -12.22 10.86 -5.09
N GLN A 56 -11.11 11.62 -5.14
CA GLN A 56 -10.81 12.50 -6.28
C GLN A 56 -9.94 11.84 -7.35
N TYR A 57 -9.26 10.73 -7.01
CA TYR A 57 -8.27 10.13 -7.90
C TYR A 57 -8.93 9.25 -8.96
N LYS A 58 -8.53 9.46 -10.20
CA LYS A 58 -8.95 8.69 -11.38
C LYS A 58 -7.84 7.78 -11.89
N THR A 59 -6.59 8.10 -11.52
CA THR A 59 -5.40 7.35 -11.90
C THR A 59 -4.52 7.15 -10.68
N ILE A 60 -3.99 5.94 -10.51
CA ILE A 60 -2.91 5.62 -9.58
C ILE A 60 -1.69 5.23 -10.41
N VAL A 61 -0.59 5.96 -10.27
CA VAL A 61 0.72 5.60 -10.83
C VAL A 61 1.54 5.00 -9.71
N SER A 62 1.94 3.73 -9.84
CA SER A 62 2.60 3.01 -8.77
C SER A 62 4.04 2.65 -9.10
N PHE A 63 4.92 2.90 -8.14
CA PHE A 63 6.33 2.53 -8.16
C PHE A 63 6.66 1.70 -6.92
N GLY A 64 7.48 0.67 -7.09
CA GLY A 64 7.84 -0.18 -5.96
C GLY A 64 8.52 -1.48 -6.36
N ASP A 65 8.46 -2.43 -5.45
CA ASP A 65 9.08 -3.74 -5.60
C ASP A 65 8.06 -4.88 -5.81
N SER A 66 8.44 -6.11 -5.45
CA SER A 66 7.63 -7.32 -5.56
C SER A 66 6.27 -7.28 -4.83
N TYR A 67 6.10 -6.40 -3.83
CA TYR A 67 4.81 -6.24 -3.14
C TYR A 67 3.83 -5.38 -3.95
N THR A 68 4.31 -4.78 -5.04
CA THR A 68 3.55 -3.85 -5.89
C THR A 68 3.59 -4.26 -7.38
N ASP A 69 4.55 -5.09 -7.78
CA ASP A 69 4.77 -5.56 -9.15
C ASP A 69 3.67 -6.51 -9.69
N GLY A 70 2.82 -5.98 -10.56
CA GLY A 70 1.78 -6.67 -11.31
C GLY A 70 2.24 -7.48 -12.52
N GLY A 71 3.53 -7.45 -12.85
CA GLY A 71 4.21 -8.25 -13.88
C GLY A 71 4.41 -7.55 -15.23
N ARG A 72 4.10 -6.25 -15.35
CA ARG A 72 4.10 -5.52 -16.63
C ARG A 72 5.17 -4.43 -16.75
N HIS A 73 5.43 -3.69 -15.67
CA HIS A 73 6.54 -2.73 -15.52
C HIS A 73 6.51 -1.50 -16.44
N ASP A 74 5.51 -1.35 -17.31
CA ASP A 74 5.40 -0.26 -18.30
C ASP A 74 4.19 0.67 -18.09
N GLY A 75 3.44 0.52 -16.99
CA GLY A 75 2.21 1.27 -16.72
C GLY A 75 0.99 0.80 -17.52
N GLY A 76 1.13 -0.23 -18.36
CA GLY A 76 0.06 -0.80 -19.15
C GLY A 76 -0.86 -1.75 -18.38
N PRO A 77 -1.95 -2.23 -19.01
CA PRO A 77 -2.90 -3.14 -18.39
C PRO A 77 -2.24 -4.43 -17.92
N LEU A 78 -2.54 -4.84 -16.69
CA LEU A 78 -2.03 -6.06 -16.09
C LEU A 78 -2.80 -7.30 -16.57
N ALA A 79 -2.12 -8.46 -16.57
CA ALA A 79 -2.78 -9.75 -16.74
C ALA A 79 -3.78 -10.01 -15.58
N PRO A 80 -4.78 -10.90 -15.77
CA PRO A 80 -5.66 -11.31 -14.69
C PRO A 80 -4.86 -11.86 -13.50
N ALA A 81 -5.18 -11.37 -12.30
CA ALA A 81 -4.53 -11.77 -11.05
C ALA A 81 -5.05 -13.13 -10.57
N VAL A 82 -4.79 -14.18 -11.35
CA VAL A 82 -5.20 -15.57 -11.08
C VAL A 82 -4.00 -16.51 -11.22
N VAL A 83 -3.92 -17.48 -10.32
CA VAL A 83 -2.94 -18.58 -10.39
C VAL A 83 -3.36 -19.55 -11.49
N ILE A 84 -2.42 -19.92 -12.36
CA ILE A 84 -2.62 -20.91 -13.42
C ILE A 84 -1.58 -22.02 -13.22
N PRO A 85 -1.97 -23.16 -12.59
CA PRO A 85 -1.04 -24.26 -12.34
C PRO A 85 -0.29 -24.72 -13.60
N PRO A 86 1.01 -25.07 -13.49
CA PRO A 86 1.77 -25.21 -12.24
C PRO A 86 2.39 -23.91 -11.71
N ASP A 87 2.18 -22.77 -12.40
CA ASP A 87 2.78 -21.49 -12.04
C ASP A 87 2.07 -20.89 -10.80
N PRO A 88 2.78 -20.66 -9.68
CA PRO A 88 2.19 -20.12 -8.47
C PRO A 88 2.10 -18.58 -8.45
N PHE A 89 2.59 -17.89 -9.49
CA PHE A 89 2.54 -16.44 -9.60
C PHE A 89 1.24 -16.00 -10.29
N ALA A 90 0.38 -15.26 -9.59
CA ALA A 90 -0.91 -14.85 -10.14
C ALA A 90 -0.75 -13.79 -11.23
N GLY A 91 -0.80 -14.20 -12.50
CA GLY A 91 -0.58 -13.29 -13.62
C GLY A 91 0.76 -12.55 -13.56
N GLY A 92 1.80 -13.18 -13.00
CA GLY A 92 3.14 -12.61 -12.83
C GLY A 92 3.42 -11.93 -11.48
N ARG A 93 2.43 -11.82 -10.58
CA ARG A 93 2.59 -11.22 -9.25
C ARG A 93 3.27 -12.18 -8.29
N SER A 94 4.10 -11.66 -7.37
CA SER A 94 4.70 -12.42 -6.26
C SER A 94 3.69 -12.75 -5.14
N THR A 95 2.50 -13.20 -5.52
CA THR A 95 1.39 -13.60 -4.64
C THR A 95 0.39 -14.45 -5.44
N ASN A 96 -0.66 -14.96 -4.78
CA ASN A 96 -1.71 -15.78 -5.39
C ASN A 96 -2.95 -15.00 -5.85
N GLY A 97 -2.86 -13.68 -5.99
CA GLY A 97 -3.99 -12.85 -6.46
C GLY A 97 -3.62 -11.39 -6.62
N LYS A 98 -4.58 -10.50 -6.39
CA LYS A 98 -4.39 -9.05 -6.51
C LYS A 98 -3.45 -8.52 -5.43
N LEU A 99 -2.66 -7.51 -5.79
CA LEU A 99 -1.81 -6.74 -4.90
C LEU A 99 -2.59 -5.63 -4.19
N TRP A 100 -1.98 -5.04 -3.17
CA TRP A 100 -2.60 -3.97 -2.37
C TRP A 100 -3.01 -2.76 -3.24
N VAL A 101 -2.15 -2.38 -4.19
CA VAL A 101 -2.40 -1.23 -5.07
C VAL A 101 -3.51 -1.51 -6.10
N GLU A 102 -3.65 -2.77 -6.54
CA GLU A 102 -4.76 -3.20 -7.39
C GLU A 102 -6.09 -3.18 -6.63
N HIS A 103 -6.08 -3.56 -5.36
CA HIS A 103 -7.26 -3.42 -4.49
C HIS A 103 -7.62 -1.96 -4.27
N LEU A 104 -6.64 -1.09 -4.00
CA LEU A 104 -6.86 0.34 -3.81
C LEU A 104 -7.47 0.98 -5.08
N ALA A 105 -6.87 0.72 -6.24
CA ALA A 105 -7.37 1.23 -7.53
C ALA A 105 -8.79 0.72 -7.84
N TYR A 106 -9.02 -0.59 -7.62
CA TYR A 106 -10.34 -1.20 -7.84
C TYR A 106 -11.43 -0.59 -6.96
N ASP A 107 -11.15 -0.40 -5.67
CA ASP A 107 -12.12 0.11 -4.70
C ASP A 107 -12.58 1.54 -5.00
N ILE A 108 -11.70 2.37 -5.59
CA ILE A 108 -12.02 3.76 -5.95
C ILE A 108 -12.37 3.93 -7.43
N GLY A 109 -12.33 2.86 -8.24
CA GLY A 109 -12.58 2.90 -9.67
C GLY A 109 -11.51 3.65 -10.49
N ALA A 110 -10.27 3.70 -10.00
CA ALA A 110 -9.15 4.34 -10.69
C ALA A 110 -8.47 3.40 -11.69
N THR A 111 -7.85 3.99 -12.72
CA THR A 111 -6.92 3.29 -13.60
C THR A 111 -5.59 3.11 -12.86
N LEU A 112 -5.07 1.89 -12.79
CA LEU A 112 -3.74 1.61 -12.27
C LEU A 112 -2.72 1.62 -13.42
N MET A 113 -1.68 2.43 -13.27
CA MET A 113 -0.46 2.40 -14.08
C MET A 113 0.67 1.89 -13.20
N ASP A 114 1.00 0.62 -13.35
CA ASP A 114 1.99 -0.07 -12.52
C ASP A 114 3.37 -0.14 -13.19
N TYR A 115 4.35 0.49 -12.55
CA TYR A 115 5.77 0.48 -12.92
C TYR A 115 6.63 -0.28 -11.92
N ALA A 116 6.04 -0.81 -10.84
CA ALA A 116 6.79 -1.54 -9.83
C ALA A 116 7.46 -2.77 -10.46
N TRP A 117 8.62 -3.14 -9.94
CA TRP A 117 9.41 -4.24 -10.49
C TRP A 117 10.01 -5.06 -9.35
N SER A 118 9.75 -6.37 -9.34
CA SER A 118 10.25 -7.29 -8.33
C SER A 118 11.78 -7.17 -8.19
N SER A 119 12.22 -7.19 -6.93
CA SER A 119 13.59 -6.98 -6.48
C SER A 119 14.12 -5.55 -6.62
N ALA A 120 13.27 -4.58 -6.98
CA ALA A 120 13.72 -3.20 -7.10
C ALA A 120 14.12 -2.60 -5.75
N VAL A 121 15.31 -2.03 -5.75
CA VAL A 121 15.84 -1.12 -4.73
C VAL A 121 15.51 0.33 -5.13
N THR A 122 15.87 1.31 -4.30
CA THR A 122 15.71 2.71 -4.72
C THR A 122 16.75 3.20 -5.71
N ASN A 123 17.99 2.70 -5.60
CA ASN A 123 19.10 3.03 -6.48
C ASN A 123 20.12 1.88 -6.48
N ILE A 124 20.22 1.17 -7.61
CA ILE A 124 21.07 -0.01 -7.71
C ILE A 124 22.56 0.29 -7.53
N THR A 125 22.99 1.53 -7.76
CA THR A 125 24.41 1.89 -7.61
C THR A 125 24.91 1.85 -6.16
N LEU A 126 23.99 1.80 -5.18
CA LEU A 126 24.30 1.64 -3.77
C LEU A 126 24.54 0.17 -3.38
N TRP A 127 24.13 -0.79 -4.21
CA TRP A 127 24.09 -2.22 -3.88
C TRP A 127 24.87 -3.04 -4.92
N PRO A 128 26.21 -2.93 -4.95
CA PRO A 128 27.04 -3.53 -5.99
C PRO A 128 26.97 -5.07 -6.05
N ASP A 129 26.61 -5.74 -4.96
CA ASP A 129 26.47 -7.20 -4.93
C ASP A 129 25.04 -7.68 -5.28
N ASN A 130 24.09 -6.76 -5.50
CA ASN A 130 22.74 -7.11 -5.94
C ASN A 130 22.75 -7.59 -7.41
N PRO A 131 22.31 -8.84 -7.71
CA PRO A 131 22.37 -9.41 -9.05
C PRO A 131 21.21 -8.97 -9.97
N TYR A 132 20.24 -8.21 -9.47
CA TYR A 132 19.06 -7.77 -10.19
C TYR A 132 19.09 -6.26 -10.42
N PRO A 133 19.57 -5.77 -11.58
CA PRO A 133 19.72 -4.34 -11.82
C PRO A 133 18.36 -3.69 -12.12
N ARG A 134 17.58 -3.45 -11.07
CA ARG A 134 16.23 -2.89 -11.10
C ARG A 134 16.13 -1.90 -9.96
N ASP A 135 15.67 -0.69 -10.24
CA ASP A 135 15.52 0.31 -9.21
C ASP A 135 14.43 1.35 -9.53
N PHE A 136 14.11 2.19 -8.56
CA PHE A 136 13.15 3.28 -8.72
C PHE A 136 13.56 4.27 -9.83
N ILE A 137 14.86 4.46 -10.06
CA ILE A 137 15.39 5.32 -11.13
C ILE A 137 15.01 4.78 -12.51
N MET A 138 15.08 3.47 -12.73
CA MET A 138 14.65 2.83 -13.98
C MET A 138 13.14 2.92 -14.19
N GLN A 139 12.36 2.73 -13.13
CA GLN A 139 10.89 2.81 -13.20
C GLN A 139 10.42 4.24 -13.54
N THR A 140 10.98 5.25 -12.87
CA THR A 140 10.71 6.67 -13.17
C THR A 140 11.21 7.06 -14.55
N THR A 141 12.38 6.58 -14.98
CA THR A 141 12.89 6.81 -16.35
C THR A 141 11.91 6.28 -17.39
N THR A 142 11.35 5.09 -17.17
CA THR A 142 10.35 4.48 -18.06
C THR A 142 9.09 5.33 -18.10
N PHE A 143 8.54 5.70 -16.95
CA PHE A 143 7.34 6.56 -16.85
C PHE A 143 7.54 7.92 -17.55
N LEU A 144 8.66 8.60 -17.29
CA LEU A 144 8.96 9.91 -17.88
C LEU A 144 9.20 9.81 -19.39
N GLY A 145 9.84 8.73 -19.85
CA GLY A 145 10.10 8.47 -21.27
C GLY A 145 8.82 8.28 -22.12
N GLN A 146 7.71 7.91 -21.48
CA GLN A 146 6.42 7.73 -22.15
C GLN A 146 5.64 9.04 -22.37
N SER A 147 6.08 10.15 -21.77
CA SER A 147 5.45 11.47 -21.93
C SER A 147 3.94 11.47 -21.66
N ASN A 148 3.53 10.77 -20.59
CA ASN A 148 2.13 10.70 -20.17
C ASN A 148 1.56 12.11 -19.88
N ASP A 149 0.33 12.36 -20.32
CA ASP A 149 -0.43 13.59 -20.04
C ASP A 149 -1.49 13.28 -18.97
N LEU A 150 -1.05 13.32 -17.70
CA LEU A 150 -1.88 13.02 -16.54
C LEU A 150 -2.26 14.31 -15.82
N ASP A 151 -3.52 14.40 -15.39
CA ASP A 151 -3.99 15.51 -14.57
C ASP A 151 -3.41 15.38 -13.14
N PRO A 152 -2.56 16.33 -12.70
CA PRO A 152 -1.90 16.24 -11.40
C PRO A 152 -2.87 16.34 -10.22
N GLU A 153 -4.07 16.91 -10.41
CA GLU A 153 -5.08 17.03 -9.35
C GLU A 153 -5.85 15.71 -9.14
N THR A 154 -5.93 14.87 -10.17
CA THR A 154 -6.68 13.60 -10.14
C THR A 154 -5.79 12.35 -10.28
N THR A 155 -4.47 12.52 -10.22
CA THR A 155 -3.49 11.43 -10.20
C THR A 155 -2.85 11.28 -8.83
N LEU A 156 -2.89 10.07 -8.28
CA LEU A 156 -2.15 9.66 -7.10
C LEU A 156 -0.89 8.90 -7.50
N TYR A 157 0.25 9.25 -6.90
CA TYR A 157 1.50 8.52 -7.04
C TYR A 157 1.75 7.69 -5.79
N THR A 158 1.85 6.37 -5.93
CA THR A 158 2.19 5.46 -4.83
C THR A 158 3.66 5.06 -4.92
N VAL A 159 4.37 5.11 -3.80
CA VAL A 159 5.79 4.77 -3.70
C VAL A 159 5.99 3.77 -2.56
N PHE A 160 6.49 2.58 -2.88
CA PHE A 160 6.72 1.53 -1.89
C PHE A 160 8.04 0.79 -2.16
N PHE A 161 9.07 1.16 -1.39
CA PHE A 161 10.43 0.58 -1.44
C PHE A 161 10.95 0.40 -0.02
N GLY A 162 12.18 -0.12 0.12
CA GLY A 162 12.89 -0.25 1.39
C GLY A 162 13.16 -1.70 1.79
N ILE A 163 12.36 -2.66 1.31
CA ILE A 163 12.55 -4.09 1.62
C ILE A 163 13.90 -4.57 1.07
N ASN A 164 14.11 -4.44 -0.24
CA ASN A 164 15.34 -4.90 -0.89
C ASN A 164 16.56 -4.07 -0.45
N ASP A 165 16.41 -2.75 -0.31
CA ASP A 165 17.48 -1.87 0.19
C ASP A 165 17.94 -2.29 1.61
N TRP A 166 17.00 -2.67 2.48
CA TRP A 166 17.33 -3.15 3.83
C TRP A 166 17.98 -4.53 3.82
N GLU A 167 17.52 -5.44 2.97
CA GLU A 167 18.17 -6.76 2.78
C GLU A 167 19.60 -6.62 2.27
N ASP A 168 19.82 -5.81 1.24
CA ASP A 168 21.13 -5.59 0.63
C ASP A 168 22.10 -4.88 1.59
N SER A 169 21.58 -4.09 2.55
CA SER A 169 22.41 -3.43 3.57
C SER A 169 23.18 -4.41 4.48
N PHE A 170 22.72 -5.66 4.61
CA PHE A 170 23.45 -6.69 5.35
C PHE A 170 24.62 -7.30 4.56
N ILE A 171 24.68 -7.05 3.26
CA ILE A 171 25.74 -7.54 2.36
C ILE A 171 26.72 -6.41 2.07
N ASP A 172 26.20 -5.27 1.58
CA ASP A 172 27.01 -4.14 1.08
C ASP A 172 27.29 -3.07 2.15
N GLY A 173 26.62 -3.15 3.30
CA GLY A 173 26.73 -2.19 4.40
C GLY A 173 25.61 -1.15 4.41
N ASP A 174 25.57 -0.33 5.46
CA ASP A 174 24.49 0.63 5.65
C ASP A 174 24.57 1.80 4.67
N HIS A 175 23.82 1.67 3.57
CA HIS A 175 23.57 2.71 2.58
C HIS A 175 22.11 3.19 2.57
N LEU A 176 21.33 2.83 3.60
CA LEU A 176 19.92 3.21 3.71
C LEU A 176 19.71 4.73 3.72
N PRO A 177 20.54 5.57 4.39
CA PRO A 177 20.39 7.02 4.30
C PRO A 177 20.48 7.57 2.85
N GLN A 178 21.37 7.01 2.02
CA GLN A 178 21.54 7.39 0.61
C GLN A 178 20.41 6.86 -0.27
N ALA A 179 19.91 5.66 0.05
CA ALA A 179 18.76 5.07 -0.61
C ALA A 179 17.49 5.91 -0.31
N ALA A 180 17.33 6.42 0.92
CA ALA A 180 16.21 7.29 1.29
C ALA A 180 16.25 8.61 0.52
N GLN A 181 17.46 9.19 0.37
CA GLN A 181 17.69 10.36 -0.48
C GLN A 181 17.35 10.07 -1.95
N SER A 182 17.63 8.86 -2.44
CA SER A 182 17.29 8.46 -3.81
C SER A 182 15.77 8.39 -4.02
N LEU A 183 15.03 7.83 -3.06
CA LEU A 183 13.56 7.81 -3.07
C LEU A 183 12.97 9.21 -3.12
N LEU A 184 13.38 10.07 -2.17
CA LEU A 184 12.92 11.46 -2.11
C LEU A 184 13.32 12.24 -3.36
N GLY A 185 14.50 11.97 -3.93
CA GLY A 185 14.96 12.54 -5.19
C GLY A 185 14.05 12.19 -6.36
N GLN A 186 13.57 10.95 -6.45
CA GLN A 186 12.61 10.54 -7.49
C GLN A 186 11.23 11.18 -7.29
N MET A 187 10.75 11.29 -6.05
CA MET A 187 9.53 12.05 -5.76
C MET A 187 9.65 13.53 -6.16
N ALA A 188 10.78 14.16 -5.82
CA ALA A 188 11.07 15.53 -6.22
C ALA A 188 11.09 15.66 -7.76
N LEU A 189 11.74 14.73 -8.47
CA LEU A 189 11.77 14.71 -9.93
C LEU A 189 10.36 14.62 -10.54
N LEU A 190 9.52 13.71 -10.04
CA LEU A 190 8.14 13.55 -10.49
C LEU A 190 7.29 14.80 -10.20
N SER A 191 7.61 15.57 -9.16
CA SER A 191 6.91 16.82 -8.85
C SER A 191 7.22 17.97 -9.84
N GLN A 192 8.28 17.86 -10.64
CA GLN A 192 8.66 18.87 -11.61
C GLN A 192 7.94 18.69 -12.96
N PRO A 193 7.92 19.72 -13.83
CA PRO A 193 7.47 19.57 -15.21
C PRO A 193 8.27 18.47 -15.95
N PRO A 194 7.62 17.69 -16.85
CA PRO A 194 6.24 17.87 -17.31
C PRO A 194 5.18 17.21 -16.40
N THR A 195 5.57 16.26 -15.56
CA THR A 195 4.66 15.45 -14.75
C THR A 195 3.85 16.28 -13.75
N ASN A 196 4.50 17.25 -13.09
CA ASN A 196 3.86 18.11 -12.10
C ASN A 196 3.11 17.34 -10.99
N ALA A 197 3.60 16.17 -10.57
CA ALA A 197 2.94 15.36 -9.55
C ALA A 197 2.71 16.15 -8.25
N ARG A 198 1.50 16.02 -7.66
CA ARG A 198 1.11 16.74 -6.43
C ARG A 198 0.67 15.85 -5.28
N ASN A 199 0.28 14.61 -5.56
CA ASN A 199 -0.32 13.71 -4.58
C ASN A 199 0.53 12.45 -4.43
N PHE A 200 1.18 12.27 -3.28
CA PHE A 200 2.05 11.13 -3.02
C PHE A 200 1.59 10.34 -1.79
N LEU A 201 1.36 9.05 -1.97
CA LEU A 201 1.23 8.09 -0.87
C LEU A 201 2.51 7.26 -0.80
N VAL A 202 3.22 7.33 0.32
CA VAL A 202 4.37 6.47 0.61
C VAL A 202 3.95 5.40 1.61
N THR A 203 4.31 4.15 1.33
CA THR A 203 4.11 3.03 2.25
C THR A 203 5.42 2.32 2.50
N ASP A 204 5.58 1.72 3.67
CA ASP A 204 6.83 1.06 4.04
C ASP A 204 6.61 -0.19 4.90
N VAL A 205 7.49 -1.18 4.75
CA VAL A 205 7.65 -2.34 5.63
C VAL A 205 9.06 -2.93 5.51
N TYR A 206 10.10 -2.10 5.49
CA TYR A 206 11.48 -2.48 5.16
C TYR A 206 11.92 -3.84 5.74
N GLY A 207 11.63 -4.09 7.02
CA GLY A 207 12.10 -5.26 7.75
C GLY A 207 11.06 -6.36 7.92
N ARG A 208 9.83 -6.18 7.39
CA ARG A 208 8.75 -7.18 7.46
C ARG A 208 8.57 -7.76 8.88
N GLY A 209 8.44 -6.87 9.87
CA GLY A 209 8.30 -7.21 11.29
C GLY A 209 9.63 -7.35 12.06
N THR A 210 10.77 -7.10 11.40
CA THR A 210 12.06 -6.96 12.07
C THR A 210 12.45 -5.48 12.12
N HIS A 211 12.89 -5.02 13.29
CA HIS A 211 13.29 -3.63 13.51
C HIS A 211 14.77 -3.53 13.88
N ASN A 212 15.48 -2.58 13.26
CA ASN A 212 16.84 -2.25 13.64
C ASN A 212 17.12 -0.74 13.47
N ALA A 213 18.23 -0.28 14.02
CA ALA A 213 18.57 1.15 14.01
C ALA A 213 18.69 1.74 12.59
N TRP A 214 19.17 0.95 11.61
CA TRP A 214 19.34 1.40 10.23
C TRP A 214 17.98 1.59 9.53
N GLY A 215 17.06 0.64 9.70
CA GLY A 215 15.70 0.73 9.16
C GLY A 215 14.84 1.79 9.83
N GLU A 216 14.96 2.00 11.14
CA GLU A 216 14.28 3.12 11.80
C GLU A 216 14.82 4.48 11.32
N ALA A 217 16.13 4.59 11.06
CA ALA A 217 16.72 5.80 10.47
C ALA A 217 16.30 6.02 9.01
N TRP A 218 16.12 4.94 8.24
CA TRP A 218 15.51 4.97 6.90
C TRP A 218 14.10 5.57 6.95
N LEU A 219 13.22 5.01 7.78
CA LEU A 219 11.84 5.47 7.94
C LEU A 219 11.79 6.96 8.32
N GLN A 220 12.61 7.35 9.30
CA GLN A 220 12.68 8.75 9.74
C GLN A 220 13.13 9.67 8.61
N SER A 221 14.12 9.26 7.80
CA SER A 221 14.60 10.05 6.67
C SER A 221 13.50 10.29 5.62
N ILE A 222 12.72 9.25 5.32
CA ILE A 222 11.56 9.37 4.41
C ILE A 222 10.51 10.31 4.99
N PHE A 223 10.15 10.13 6.26
CA PHE A 223 9.15 10.97 6.94
C PHE A 223 9.57 12.45 7.00
N ASP A 224 10.84 12.72 7.31
CA ASP A 224 11.42 14.08 7.29
C ASP A 224 11.34 14.71 5.89
N GLY A 225 11.55 13.91 4.83
CA GLY A 225 11.36 14.35 3.45
C GLY A 225 9.91 14.71 3.13
N LEU A 226 8.94 13.94 3.62
CA LEU A 226 7.51 14.25 3.46
C LEU A 226 7.12 15.56 4.16
N ILE A 227 7.66 15.82 5.35
CA ILE A 227 7.51 17.10 6.06
C ILE A 227 8.02 18.26 5.20
N GLN A 228 9.19 18.10 4.57
CA GLN A 228 9.76 19.12 3.68
C GLN A 228 8.89 19.35 2.44
N PHE A 229 8.43 18.29 1.77
CA PHE A 229 7.56 18.40 0.61
C PHE A 229 6.21 19.06 0.90
N HIS A 230 5.66 18.84 2.09
CA HIS A 230 4.40 19.47 2.48
C HIS A 230 4.56 20.94 2.91
N SER A 231 5.77 21.32 3.36
CA SER A 231 6.06 22.70 3.77
C SER A 231 6.61 23.60 2.65
N GLN A 232 7.02 23.02 1.52
CA GLN A 232 7.56 23.78 0.38
C GLN A 232 6.48 24.56 -0.41
N THR A 233 6.92 25.36 -1.38
CA THR A 233 6.05 26.03 -2.37
C THR A 233 6.54 25.73 -3.79
N PRO A 234 5.75 25.07 -4.66
CA PRO A 234 4.40 24.56 -4.41
C PRO A 234 4.37 23.36 -3.45
N ARG A 235 3.38 23.34 -2.55
CA ARG A 235 3.15 22.27 -1.59
C ARG A 235 2.75 20.97 -2.29
N LEU A 236 3.23 19.82 -1.79
CA LEU A 236 2.70 18.50 -2.15
C LEU A 236 1.70 18.02 -1.10
N ASN A 237 0.65 17.33 -1.54
CA ASN A 237 -0.18 16.51 -0.66
C ASN A 237 0.56 15.19 -0.46
N VAL A 238 0.74 14.80 0.80
CA VAL A 238 1.52 13.61 1.17
C VAL A 238 0.77 12.76 2.19
N ALA A 239 0.93 11.45 2.10
CA ALA A 239 0.55 10.54 3.17
C ALA A 239 1.64 9.50 3.38
N PHE A 240 1.73 9.02 4.62
CA PHE A 240 2.58 7.91 5.00
C PHE A 240 1.73 6.86 5.71
N ALA A 241 1.77 5.62 5.21
CA ALA A 241 1.13 4.47 5.85
C ALA A 241 2.19 3.40 6.16
N ASN A 242 2.46 3.17 7.44
CA ASN A 242 3.48 2.23 7.89
C ASN A 242 2.86 0.83 8.03
N PHE A 243 3.15 -0.06 7.08
CA PHE A 243 2.65 -1.43 7.15
C PHE A 243 3.32 -2.24 8.26
N ALA A 244 4.38 -1.76 8.90
CA ALA A 244 4.95 -2.40 10.09
C ALA A 244 3.89 -2.67 11.16
N THR A 245 2.89 -1.79 11.33
CA THR A 245 1.76 -2.01 12.26
C THR A 245 0.99 -3.30 11.98
N ILE A 246 0.80 -3.65 10.70
CA ILE A 246 0.17 -4.93 10.33
C ILE A 246 1.10 -6.08 10.67
N TRP A 247 2.39 -5.98 10.31
CA TRP A 247 3.36 -7.05 10.54
C TRP A 247 3.59 -7.31 12.02
N ASP A 248 3.76 -6.27 12.83
CA ASP A 248 3.93 -6.37 14.28
C ASP A 248 2.69 -6.95 14.94
N GLY A 249 1.50 -6.55 14.48
CA GLY A 249 0.25 -7.10 14.99
C GLY A 249 0.07 -8.58 14.66
N VAL A 250 0.44 -9.02 13.45
CA VAL A 250 0.30 -10.40 13.00
C VAL A 250 1.38 -11.31 13.61
N LEU A 251 2.64 -10.90 13.55
CA LEU A 251 3.80 -11.70 13.96
C LEU A 251 4.09 -11.59 15.47
N GLY A 252 3.61 -10.53 16.12
CA GLY A 252 3.70 -10.35 17.56
C GLY A 252 2.69 -11.19 18.34
N SER A 253 2.74 -11.06 19.67
CA SER A 253 1.80 -11.74 20.58
C SER A 253 0.49 -10.97 20.81
N ASP A 254 0.44 -9.69 20.41
CA ASP A 254 -0.71 -8.82 20.62
C ASP A 254 -0.96 -7.96 19.36
N PRO A 255 -2.08 -8.16 18.65
CA PRO A 255 -3.13 -9.12 18.95
C PRO A 255 -2.82 -10.55 18.43
N GLY A 256 -1.78 -10.71 17.61
CA GLY A 256 -1.36 -11.97 16.99
C GLY A 256 -2.21 -12.35 15.77
N TYR A 257 -1.66 -13.19 14.89
CA TYR A 257 -2.27 -13.55 13.59
C TYR A 257 -3.71 -14.10 13.70
N GLN A 258 -4.05 -14.78 14.79
CA GLN A 258 -5.40 -15.33 15.00
C GLN A 258 -6.46 -14.23 15.18
N ALA A 259 -6.09 -13.09 15.77
CA ALA A 259 -7.01 -11.98 15.92
C ALA A 259 -7.35 -11.33 14.57
N PHE A 260 -6.43 -11.37 13.61
CA PHE A 260 -6.69 -10.98 12.22
C PHE A 260 -7.52 -12.04 11.47
N GLY A 261 -7.73 -13.23 12.05
CA GLY A 261 -8.41 -14.35 11.39
C GLY A 261 -7.49 -15.26 10.57
N TYR A 262 -6.17 -15.08 10.62
CA TYR A 262 -5.25 -16.04 9.99
C TYR A 262 -5.16 -17.34 10.80
N VAL A 263 -4.82 -18.44 10.13
CA VAL A 263 -4.53 -19.74 10.76
C VAL A 263 -3.04 -20.07 10.79
N SER A 264 -2.23 -19.39 9.97
CA SER A 264 -0.77 -19.56 9.97
C SER A 264 -0.06 -18.31 9.41
N THR A 265 1.16 -18.10 9.89
CA THR A 265 2.13 -17.13 9.35
C THR A 265 3.22 -17.81 8.51
N ASP A 266 3.12 -19.11 8.26
CA ASP A 266 4.00 -19.80 7.31
C ASP A 266 3.60 -19.48 5.86
N ALA A 267 4.46 -19.83 4.92
CA ALA A 267 4.12 -19.77 3.50
C ALA A 267 3.10 -20.87 3.15
N CYS A 268 1.99 -20.50 2.51
CA CYS A 268 1.04 -21.48 2.00
C CYS A 268 1.62 -22.28 0.80
N ASN A 269 2.37 -21.62 -0.08
CA ASN A 269 3.13 -22.23 -1.16
C ASN A 269 4.62 -22.29 -0.75
N PRO A 270 5.18 -23.48 -0.48
CA PRO A 270 6.57 -23.62 -0.07
C PRO A 270 7.57 -23.80 -1.22
N GLY A 271 7.14 -23.72 -2.48
CA GLY A 271 7.90 -24.22 -3.63
C GLY A 271 7.84 -23.35 -4.89
N PRO A 272 8.47 -23.80 -5.98
CA PRO A 272 8.46 -23.08 -7.25
C PRO A 272 7.21 -23.34 -8.10
N THR A 273 6.31 -24.21 -7.63
CA THR A 273 5.09 -24.63 -8.33
C THR A 273 3.92 -24.67 -7.36
N THR A 274 2.70 -24.78 -7.85
CA THR A 274 1.50 -25.00 -7.01
C THR A 274 1.44 -26.39 -6.34
N ASP A 275 2.37 -27.28 -6.65
CA ASP A 275 2.48 -28.57 -5.99
C ASP A 275 2.88 -28.38 -4.51
N GLY A 276 2.03 -28.87 -3.60
CA GLY A 276 2.26 -28.77 -2.17
C GLY A 276 1.67 -27.52 -1.51
N ASP A 277 0.88 -26.73 -2.25
CA ASP A 277 0.10 -25.62 -1.70
C ASP A 277 -0.77 -26.08 -0.53
N CYS A 278 -0.90 -25.21 0.46
CA CYS A 278 -1.87 -25.39 1.52
C CYS A 278 -3.31 -25.37 0.94
N THR A 279 -4.25 -26.01 1.65
CA THR A 279 -5.63 -26.14 1.17
C THR A 279 -6.50 -24.89 1.37
N ASP A 280 -6.02 -23.94 2.18
CA ASP A 280 -6.76 -22.72 2.55
C ASP A 280 -5.84 -21.48 2.49
N PRO A 281 -5.41 -21.07 1.28
CA PRO A 281 -4.49 -19.94 1.12
C PRO A 281 -5.05 -18.60 1.60
N ASP A 282 -6.37 -18.50 1.78
CA ASP A 282 -7.03 -17.25 2.16
C ASP A 282 -6.87 -16.92 3.64
N HIS A 283 -6.54 -17.90 4.47
CA HIS A 283 -6.28 -17.71 5.90
C HIS A 283 -4.79 -17.81 6.25
N TYR A 284 -3.90 -17.79 5.26
CA TYR A 284 -2.46 -17.71 5.46
C TYR A 284 -1.97 -16.28 5.25
N PHE A 285 -1.12 -15.80 6.15
CA PHE A 285 -0.54 -14.46 6.03
C PHE A 285 0.37 -14.34 4.79
N TYR A 286 1.13 -15.40 4.51
CA TYR A 286 2.08 -15.45 3.40
C TYR A 286 1.65 -16.46 2.34
N TRP A 287 1.82 -16.08 1.07
CA TRP A 287 1.75 -17.01 -0.05
C TRP A 287 3.10 -17.71 -0.22
N PHE A 288 4.15 -16.95 -0.54
CA PHE A 288 5.54 -17.44 -0.48
C PHE A 288 6.21 -16.98 0.80
N SER A 289 7.32 -17.61 1.18
CA SER A 289 8.09 -17.18 2.36
C SER A 289 8.47 -15.69 2.25
N GLY A 290 7.89 -14.87 3.13
CA GLY A 290 8.13 -13.44 3.15
C GLY A 290 7.38 -12.64 2.08
N HIS A 291 6.42 -13.23 1.35
CA HIS A 291 5.54 -12.50 0.41
C HIS A 291 4.06 -12.67 0.81
N PRO A 292 3.33 -11.57 1.02
CA PRO A 292 1.93 -11.58 1.45
C PRO A 292 1.02 -12.42 0.55
N SER A 293 0.04 -13.09 1.15
CA SER A 293 -1.07 -13.67 0.37
C SER A 293 -1.93 -12.57 -0.24
N ARG A 294 -2.76 -12.94 -1.23
CA ARG A 294 -3.74 -12.02 -1.83
C ARG A 294 -4.68 -11.40 -0.79
N VAL A 295 -4.98 -12.14 0.28
CA VAL A 295 -5.84 -11.67 1.37
C VAL A 295 -5.07 -10.68 2.24
N THR A 296 -3.81 -10.93 2.53
CA THR A 296 -2.95 -9.96 3.21
C THR A 296 -2.77 -8.68 2.38
N HIS A 297 -2.63 -8.78 1.05
CA HIS A 297 -2.64 -7.60 0.18
C HIS A 297 -3.95 -6.82 0.25
N ARG A 298 -5.10 -7.50 0.44
CA ARG A 298 -6.36 -6.81 0.73
C ARG A 298 -6.30 -6.06 2.07
N ILE A 299 -5.76 -6.68 3.12
CA ILE A 299 -5.56 -6.05 4.44
C ILE A 299 -4.66 -4.81 4.35
N MET A 300 -3.58 -4.87 3.56
CA MET A 300 -2.72 -3.70 3.29
C MET A 300 -3.50 -2.56 2.63
N ALA A 301 -4.36 -2.85 1.64
CA ALA A 301 -5.19 -1.82 1.00
C ALA A 301 -6.23 -1.24 1.97
N ASP A 302 -6.83 -2.07 2.83
CA ASP A 302 -7.75 -1.62 3.87
C ASP A 302 -7.03 -0.72 4.89
N TYR A 303 -5.79 -1.05 5.28
CA TYR A 303 -4.99 -0.23 6.19
C TYR A 303 -4.68 1.14 5.61
N VAL A 304 -4.27 1.20 4.33
CA VAL A 304 -4.07 2.48 3.62
C VAL A 304 -5.34 3.33 3.68
N LYS A 305 -6.51 2.75 3.41
CA LYS A 305 -7.77 3.50 3.48
C LYS A 305 -8.08 3.98 4.89
N GLU A 306 -7.78 3.19 5.92
CA GLU A 306 -7.93 3.62 7.32
C GLU A 306 -6.99 4.78 7.67
N VAL A 307 -5.73 4.73 7.23
CA VAL A 307 -4.77 5.85 7.39
C VAL A 307 -5.30 7.10 6.71
N LEU A 308 -5.72 7.00 5.45
CA LEU A 308 -6.22 8.15 4.68
C LEU A 308 -7.54 8.71 5.22
N GLY A 309 -8.37 7.87 5.84
CA GLY A 309 -9.62 8.28 6.48
C GLY A 309 -9.44 8.87 7.88
N SER A 310 -8.51 8.33 8.67
CA SER A 310 -8.45 8.58 10.12
C SER A 310 -7.27 9.46 10.54
N CYS A 311 -6.15 9.46 9.81
CA CYS A 311 -4.93 10.18 10.19
C CYS A 311 -4.79 11.53 9.48
N GLN A 312 -5.89 12.26 9.29
CA GLN A 312 -5.88 13.55 8.61
C GLN A 312 -5.16 14.62 9.45
N VAL A 313 -4.24 15.35 8.82
CA VAL A 313 -3.56 16.49 9.42
C VAL A 313 -3.81 17.77 8.61
N PRO A 314 -3.80 18.96 9.27
CA PRO A 314 -4.06 20.24 8.63
C PRO A 314 -3.02 20.66 7.58
#